data_AF-A0A1G5DMR3-F1
#
_entry.id   AF-A0A1G5DMR3-F1
#
_cell.length_a   1.000
_cell.length_b   1.000
_cell.length_c   1.000
_cell.angle_alpha   90.00
_cell.angle_beta   90.00
_cell.angle_gamma   90.00
#
_symmetry.space_group_name_H-M   'P 1'
#
loop_
_entity.id
_entity.type
_entity.pdbx_description
1 polymer ?
#
loop_
_entity_poly.entity_id
_entity_poly.type
_entity_poly.pdbx_seq_one_letter_code
_entity_poly.pdbx_strand_id
1 'polypeptide(L)' 'MEGERWVNCPVCGNKIMKARRADVDEICEECGNLITICVTKNFVTTIVNDEESDEQTFTERMLRYQKELALLTN' A
#
# COMPACT_ATOMS: atom_id res chain seq x y z
N MET A 1 29.16 -0.62 -5.73
CA MET A 1 28.30 -1.45 -4.88
C MET A 1 26.87 -1.06 -5.21
N GLU A 2 26.12 -1.92 -5.90
CA GLU A 2 24.68 -1.72 -6.01
C GLU A 2 24.10 -1.95 -4.62
N GLY A 3 23.62 -0.88 -3.98
CA GLY A 3 22.92 -0.99 -2.70
C GLY A 3 21.69 -1.89 -2.86
N GLU A 4 21.43 -2.73 -1.88
CA GLU A 4 20.23 -3.58 -1.88
C GLU A 4 18.98 -2.69 -2.02
N ARG A 5 18.16 -2.94 -3.05
CA ARG A 5 16.89 -2.24 -3.25
C ARG A 5 15.79 -2.95 -2.47
N TRP A 6 14.93 -2.18 -1.84
CA TRP A 6 13.81 -2.66 -1.01
C TRP A 6 12.49 -2.14 -1.56
N VAL A 7 11.44 -2.95 -1.44
CA VAL A 7 10.06 -2.50 -1.57
C VAL A 7 9.62 -1.99 -0.20
N ASN A 8 9.19 -0.74 -0.14
CA ASN A 8 8.69 -0.11 1.07
C ASN A 8 7.16 -0.05 1.03
N CYS A 9 6.53 -0.11 2.20
CA CYS A 9 5.11 0.11 2.37
C CYS A 9 4.76 1.52 1.89
N PRO A 10 3.80 1.68 0.95
CA PRO A 10 3.39 3.00 0.47
C PRO A 10 2.61 3.80 1.52
N VAL A 11 2.16 3.16 2.61
CA VAL A 11 1.39 3.81 3.70
C VAL A 11 2.31 4.33 4.81
N CYS A 12 3.16 3.47 5.38
CA CYS A 12 3.98 3.82 6.56
C CYS A 12 5.49 3.94 6.26
N GLY A 13 5.95 3.57 5.06
CA GLY A 13 7.35 3.63 4.67
C GLY A 13 8.23 2.47 5.16
N ASN A 14 7.69 1.52 5.94
CA ASN A 14 8.47 0.37 6.42
C ASN A 14 8.96 -0.52 5.26
N LYS A 15 10.14 -1.14 5.42
CA LYS A 15 10.67 -2.09 4.45
C LYS A 15 9.89 -3.41 4.53
N ILE A 16 9.34 -3.85 3.41
CA ILE A 16 8.56 -5.10 3.34
C ILE A 16 9.47 -6.24 2.90
N MET A 17 10.11 -6.09 1.73
CA MET A 17 10.91 -7.16 1.15
C MET A 17 12.00 -6.61 0.24
N LYS A 18 13.02 -7.43 -0.05
CA LYS A 18 14.02 -7.10 -1.07
C LYS A 18 13.36 -7.00 -2.46
N ALA A 19 13.70 -5.97 -3.22
CA ALA A 19 13.18 -5.76 -4.58
C ALA A 19 13.80 -6.80 -5.53
N ARG A 20 13.06 -7.88 -5.76
CA ARG A 20 13.34 -8.95 -6.72
C ARG A 20 12.08 -9.19 -7.55
N ARG A 21 12.20 -9.81 -8.73
CA ARG A 21 11.02 -10.14 -9.55
C ARG A 21 9.98 -10.86 -8.70
N ALA A 22 8.80 -10.25 -8.58
CA ALA A 22 7.75 -10.67 -7.66
C ALA A 22 6.39 -10.22 -8.17
N ASP A 23 5.37 -10.99 -7.83
CA ASP A 23 3.95 -10.71 -8.01
C ASP A 23 3.25 -11.41 -6.85
N VAL A 24 3.15 -10.70 -5.72
CA VAL A 24 2.77 -11.28 -4.41
C VAL A 24 1.97 -10.29 -3.58
N ASP A 25 1.09 -10.80 -2.74
CA ASP A 25 0.44 -10.03 -1.69
C ASP A 25 1.21 -10.18 -0.38
N GLU A 26 1.45 -9.06 0.30
CA GLU A 26 2.17 -9.00 1.57
C GLU A 26 1.40 -8.11 2.55
N ILE A 27 1.35 -8.53 3.82
CA ILE A 27 0.82 -7.70 4.90
C ILE A 27 1.98 -6.91 5.49
N CYS A 28 1.86 -5.58 5.57
CA CYS A 28 2.87 -4.78 6.24
C CYS A 28 2.85 -5.04 7.75
N GLU A 29 3.93 -5.56 8.31
CA GLU A 29 4.02 -5.88 9.75
C GLU A 29 3.85 -4.64 10.67
N GLU A 30 4.15 -3.44 10.18
CA GLU A 30 4.08 -2.20 10.98
C GLU A 30 2.68 -1.58 11.00
N CYS A 31 2.00 -1.51 9.85
CA CYS A 31 0.69 -0.83 9.74
C CYS A 31 -0.48 -1.76 9.44
N GLY A 32 -0.23 -3.07 9.27
CA GLY A 32 -1.26 -4.09 9.06
C GLY A 32 -1.94 -4.09 7.68
N ASN A 33 -1.59 -3.17 6.79
CA ASN A 33 -2.22 -3.07 5.46
C ASN A 33 -1.79 -4.23 4.55
N LEU A 34 -2.76 -4.82 3.86
CA LEU A 34 -2.54 -5.78 2.78
C LEU A 34 -2.14 -5.04 1.51
N ILE A 35 -1.04 -5.46 0.88
CA ILE A 35 -0.44 -4.77 -0.26
C ILE A 35 -0.08 -5.78 -1.34
N THR A 36 -0.55 -5.55 -2.56
CA THR A 36 -0.07 -6.27 -3.74
C THR A 36 1.21 -5.63 -4.26
N ILE A 37 2.27 -6.42 -4.43
CA ILE A 37 3.60 -5.99 -4.85
C ILE A 37 3.92 -6.62 -6.21
N CYS A 38 4.11 -5.78 -7.23
CA CYS A 38 4.57 -6.22 -8.54
C CYS A 38 5.94 -5.61 -8.85
N VAL A 39 6.94 -6.47 -9.03
CA VAL A 39 8.33 -6.09 -9.30
C VAL A 39 8.82 -6.77 -10.56
N THR A 40 9.37 -5.97 -11.47
CA THR A 40 10.08 -6.45 -12.65
C THR A 40 11.49 -5.85 -12.70
N LYS A 41 12.24 -6.17 -13.76
CA LYS A 41 13.53 -5.53 -14.02
C LYS A 41 13.41 -4.00 -14.19
N ASN A 42 12.26 -3.54 -14.71
CA ASN A 42 12.10 -2.17 -15.20
C ASN A 42 11.21 -1.30 -14.30
N PHE A 43 10.36 -1.91 -13.45
CA PHE A 43 9.47 -1.16 -12.56
C PHE A 43 9.19 -1.92 -11.26
N VAL A 44 8.80 -1.15 -10.25
CA VAL A 44 8.25 -1.61 -8.97
C VAL A 44 6.96 -0.84 -8.76
N THR A 45 5.86 -1.53 -8.48
CA THR A 45 4.60 -0.90 -8.08
C THR A 45 4.02 -1.63 -6.88
N THR A 46 3.31 -0.89 -6.05
CA THR A 46 2.57 -1.39 -4.90
C THR A 46 1.13 -0.90 -4.99
N ILE A 47 0.18 -1.77 -4.68
CA ILE A 47 -1.25 -1.46 -4.62
C ILE A 47 -1.69 -1.74 -3.19
N VAL A 48 -2.23 -0.73 -2.52
CA VAL A 48 -2.82 -0.92 -1.19
C VAL A 48 -4.21 -1.50 -1.39
N ASN A 49 -4.45 -2.68 -0.83
CA ASN A 49 -5.76 -3.32 -0.88
C ASN A 49 -6.63 -2.70 0.22
N ASP A 50 -7.74 -2.11 -0.18
CA ASP A 50 -8.79 -1.60 0.70
C ASP A 50 -10.04 -2.44 0.42
N GLU A 51 -10.12 -3.61 1.05
CA GLU A 51 -11.22 -4.57 0.85
C GLU A 51 -12.58 -3.93 1.13
N GLU A 52 -12.65 -2.92 2.01
CA GLU A 52 -13.87 -2.17 2.27
C GLU A 52 -14.30 -1.29 1.08
N SER A 53 -13.36 -0.80 0.26
CA SER A 53 -13.69 0.03 -0.91
C SER A 53 -14.37 -0.75 -2.03
N ASP A 54 -14.12 -2.06 -2.16
CA ASP A 54 -14.65 -2.86 -3.26
C ASP A 54 -16.15 -3.13 -3.10
N GLU A 55 -16.65 -3.10 -1.87
CA GLU A 55 -18.08 -3.25 -1.56
C GLU A 55 -18.82 -1.90 -1.43
N GLN A 56 -18.09 -0.79 -1.31
CA GLN A 56 -18.67 0.54 -1.11
C GLN A 56 -19.01 1.25 -2.42
N THR A 57 -20.14 1.97 -2.41
CA THR A 57 -20.46 2.93 -3.47
C THR A 57 -19.48 4.10 -3.46
N PHE A 58 -19.37 4.81 -4.60
CA PHE A 58 -18.52 6.01 -4.71
C PHE A 58 -18.84 7.06 -3.63
N THR A 59 -20.13 7.28 -3.33
CA THR A 59 -20.57 8.25 -2.32
C THR A 59 -20.12 7.87 -0.92
N GLU A 60 -20.21 6.60 -0.55
CA GLU A 60 -19.78 6.10 0.76
C GLU A 60 -18.27 6.26 0.94
N ARG A 61 -17.49 5.93 -0.11
CA ARG A 61 -16.04 6.14 -0.13
C ARG A 61 -15.67 7.61 0.08
N MET A 62 -16.32 8.52 -0.65
CA MET A 62 -16.08 9.96 -0.51
C MET A 62 -16.43 10.49 0.89
N LEU A 63 -17.51 9.99 1.49
CA LEU A 63 -17.90 10.38 2.86
C LEU A 63 -16.88 9.89 3.89
N ARG A 64 -16.36 8.66 3.74
CA ARG A 64 -15.31 8.11 4.61
C ARG A 64 -14.04 8.95 4.51
N TYR A 65 -13.56 9.25 3.30
CA TYR A 65 -12.38 10.11 3.11
C TYR A 65 -12.56 11.51 3.71
N GLN A 66 -13.75 12.11 3.59
CA GLN A 66 -14.05 13.39 4.24
C GLN A 66 -13.94 13.30 5.76
N LYS A 67 -14.41 12.21 6.38
CA LYS A 67 -14.29 11.99 7.83
C LYS A 67 -12.84 11.81 8.26
N GLU A 68 -12.06 11.03 7.52
CA GLU A 68 -10.64 10.82 7.80
C GLU A 68 -9.83 12.12 7.70
N LEU A 69 -10.07 12.92 6.66
CA LEU A 69 -9.43 14.24 6.51
C LEU A 69 -9.81 15.20 7.65
N ALA A 70 -11.05 15.14 8.13
CA ALA A 70 -11.50 15.94 9.27
C ALA A 70 -10.81 15.55 10.59
N LEU A 71 -10.36 14.29 10.74
CA LEU A 71 -9.61 13.84 11.91
C LEU A 71 -8.14 14.30 11.89
N LEU A 72 -7.58 14.57 10.70
CA LEU A 72 -6.19 15.04 10.54
C LEU A 72 -6.05 16.56 10.66
N THR A 73 -7.16 17.29 10.60
CA THR A 73 -7.19 18.76 10.56
C THR A 73 -7.69 19.40 11.86
N ASN A 74 -8.07 18.57 12.84
CA ASN A 74 -8.40 18.97 14.22
C ASN A 74 -7.34 18.42 15.19
#